data_AF-A0A965C5M2-F1
#
_entry.id   AF-A0A965C5M2-F1
#
_cell.length_a   1.000
_cell.length_b   1.000
_cell.length_c   1.000
_cell.angle_alpha   90.00
_cell.angle_beta   90.00
_cell.angle_gamma   90.00
#
_symmetry.space_group_name_H-M   'P 1'
#
loop_
_entity.id
_entity.type
_entity.pdbx_description
1 polymer ?
#
loop_
_entity_poly.entity_id
_entity_poly.type
_entity_poly.pdbx_seq_one_letter_code
_entity_poly.pdbx_strand_id
1 'polypeptide(L)'
;TYQRKIENVRYQLVKDAIKLNPYVRHELLQLTYRRIRYNEALEYINTNYEPLTPQYKARIIALNEFEAMHKAKLEHEALPFHFSYNKGRLYSPASMLPRDLEQFTYFTGYEHEASVCLDMPNSQLCFFDHLISTKVHHIGRDRSEGGIEAKNGQTAPSPLPTPLCGVKWSEVVRSGGGYERIMSLSEYGGKVTGHTAQERTEFKAVFFGQLFYNKYVPNYLTPLEIVFGTHYPHEAKALREYKKRVGNKALAVEVQALEGKFFHNTIVSYLMWKYINLPFTIKHDSITLPQSEASFICEELNELLRVFFQDSNVSLKASTL
;
A
#
# COMPACT_ATOMS: atom_id res chain seq x y z
N THR A 1 5.43 -29.15 -20.71
CA THR A 1 4.76 -27.92 -21.20
C THR A 1 5.44 -26.69 -20.60
N TYR A 2 5.31 -25.52 -21.23
CA TYR A 2 5.85 -24.25 -20.72
C TYR A 2 5.28 -23.89 -19.33
N GLN A 3 4.01 -24.21 -19.06
CA GLN A 3 3.37 -24.02 -17.76
C GLN A 3 4.12 -24.72 -16.62
N ARG A 4 4.46 -26.00 -16.80
CA ARG A 4 5.23 -26.77 -15.80
C ARG A 4 6.61 -26.15 -15.50
N LYS A 5 7.25 -25.54 -16.50
CA LYS A 5 8.52 -24.81 -16.30
C LYS A 5 8.32 -23.54 -15.46
N ILE A 6 7.26 -22.78 -15.72
CA ILE A 6 6.92 -21.56 -14.96
C ILE A 6 6.58 -21.91 -13.51
N GLU A 7 5.82 -22.98 -13.29
CA GLU A 7 5.48 -23.48 -11.95
C GLU A 7 6.73 -23.90 -11.17
N ASN A 8 7.64 -24.64 -11.79
CA ASN A 8 8.90 -25.04 -11.17
C ASN A 8 9.78 -23.83 -10.78
N VAL A 9 9.88 -22.82 -11.65
CA VAL A 9 10.64 -21.59 -11.36
C VAL A 9 10.01 -20.82 -10.20
N ARG A 10 8.69 -20.65 -10.20
CA ARG A 10 7.96 -19.99 -9.10
C ARG A 10 8.18 -20.73 -7.78
N TYR A 11 8.07 -22.05 -7.81
CA TYR A 11 8.28 -22.88 -6.63
C TYR A 11 9.71 -22.74 -6.07
N GLN A 12 10.73 -22.72 -6.94
CA GLN A 12 12.11 -22.52 -6.51
C GLN A 12 12.31 -21.14 -5.88
N LEU A 13 11.77 -20.08 -6.49
CA LEU A 13 11.85 -18.71 -5.94
C LEU A 13 11.21 -18.61 -4.55
N VAL A 14 10.08 -19.29 -4.34
CA VAL A 14 9.40 -19.34 -3.04
C VAL A 14 10.25 -20.08 -2.02
N LYS A 15 10.79 -21.25 -2.36
CA LYS A 15 11.68 -22.00 -1.48
C LYS A 15 12.90 -21.19 -1.09
N ASP A 16 13.52 -20.52 -2.05
CA ASP A 16 14.69 -19.68 -1.81
C ASP A 16 14.34 -18.49 -0.92
N ALA A 17 13.20 -17.83 -1.16
CA ALA A 17 12.73 -16.72 -0.33
C ALA A 17 12.43 -17.14 1.12
N ILE A 18 11.75 -18.28 1.33
CA ILE A 18 11.47 -18.84 2.66
C ILE A 18 12.76 -19.24 3.38
N LYS A 19 13.71 -19.82 2.65
CA LYS A 19 15.01 -20.24 3.20
C LYS A 19 15.86 -19.05 3.62
N LEU A 20 15.82 -17.96 2.84
CA LEU A 20 16.68 -16.79 3.03
C LEU A 20 16.06 -15.73 3.94
N ASN A 21 14.73 -15.68 4.08
CA ASN A 21 14.03 -14.66 4.86
C ASN A 21 13.11 -15.31 5.93
N PRO A 22 13.49 -15.25 7.22
CA PRO A 22 12.68 -15.83 8.29
C PRO A 22 11.30 -15.15 8.44
N TYR A 23 11.16 -13.89 8.03
CA TYR A 23 9.88 -13.17 8.08
C TYR A 23 8.90 -13.72 7.04
N VAL A 24 9.36 -13.95 5.81
CA VAL A 24 8.55 -14.58 4.76
C VAL A 24 8.11 -15.99 5.16
N ARG A 25 9.01 -16.75 5.80
CA ARG A 25 8.68 -18.05 6.38
C ARG A 25 7.59 -17.94 7.45
N HIS A 26 7.72 -16.98 8.35
CA HIS A 26 6.75 -16.75 9.41
C HIS A 26 5.38 -16.37 8.85
N GLU A 27 5.30 -15.41 7.92
CA GLU A 27 4.04 -15.05 7.25
C GLU A 27 3.36 -16.25 6.59
N LEU A 28 4.12 -17.09 5.88
CA LEU A 28 3.59 -18.30 5.26
C LEU A 28 3.01 -19.28 6.28
N LEU A 29 3.64 -19.43 7.45
CA LEU A 29 3.08 -20.23 8.54
C LEU A 29 1.76 -19.63 9.04
N GLN A 30 1.69 -18.31 9.19
CA GLN A 30 0.47 -17.65 9.68
C GLN A 30 -0.72 -17.78 8.71
N LEU A 31 -0.47 -17.92 7.41
CA LEU A 31 -1.53 -18.22 6.42
C LEU A 31 -2.30 -19.50 6.74
N THR A 32 -1.66 -20.49 7.39
CA THR A 32 -2.30 -21.78 7.70
C THR A 32 -3.41 -21.69 8.75
N TYR A 33 -3.39 -20.62 9.56
CA TYR A 33 -4.43 -20.33 10.55
C TYR A 33 -5.64 -19.62 9.94
N ARG A 34 -5.53 -19.11 8.71
CA ARG A 34 -6.62 -18.41 8.03
C ARG A 34 -7.51 -19.39 7.29
N ARG A 35 -8.81 -19.32 7.54
CA ARG A 35 -9.83 -20.20 6.95
C ARG A 35 -10.97 -19.40 6.33
N ILE A 36 -11.78 -20.08 5.52
CA ILE A 36 -12.97 -19.53 4.88
C ILE A 36 -14.15 -20.47 5.10
N ARG A 37 -15.34 -19.91 5.32
CA ARG A 37 -16.61 -20.65 5.38
C ARG A 37 -16.97 -21.10 3.98
N TYR A 38 -16.34 -22.18 3.52
CA TYR A 38 -16.29 -22.57 2.12
C TYR A 38 -17.67 -22.70 1.47
N ASN A 39 -18.61 -23.40 2.12
CA ASN A 39 -19.94 -23.62 1.58
C ASN A 39 -20.77 -22.33 1.49
N GLU A 40 -20.69 -21.48 2.52
CA GLU A 40 -21.36 -20.17 2.54
C GLU A 40 -20.82 -19.26 1.43
N ALA A 41 -19.49 -19.20 1.28
CA ALA A 41 -18.84 -18.45 0.21
C ALA A 41 -19.19 -19.00 -1.19
N LEU A 42 -19.26 -20.33 -1.35
CA LEU A 42 -19.63 -20.96 -2.61
C LEU A 42 -21.09 -20.67 -2.98
N GLU A 43 -22.01 -20.73 -2.03
CA GLU A 43 -23.40 -20.34 -2.22
C GLU A 43 -23.52 -18.86 -2.62
N TYR A 44 -22.79 -17.98 -1.93
CA TYR A 44 -22.71 -16.56 -2.29
C TYR A 44 -22.25 -16.38 -3.74
N ILE A 45 -21.20 -17.09 -4.17
CA ILE A 45 -20.69 -16.99 -5.54
C ILE A 45 -21.75 -17.46 -6.56
N ASN A 46 -22.38 -18.61 -6.31
CA ASN A 46 -23.39 -19.17 -7.21
C ASN A 46 -24.64 -18.30 -7.34
N THR A 47 -24.99 -17.56 -6.29
CA THR A 47 -26.15 -16.65 -6.28
C THR A 47 -25.84 -15.31 -6.95
N ASN A 48 -24.63 -14.77 -6.78
CA ASN A 48 -24.30 -13.39 -7.20
C ASN A 48 -23.56 -13.29 -8.54
N TYR A 49 -23.05 -14.40 -9.08
CA TYR A 49 -22.29 -14.41 -10.32
C TYR A 49 -22.80 -15.45 -11.30
N GLU A 50 -22.99 -15.05 -12.56
CA GLU A 50 -23.37 -15.97 -13.61
C GLU A 50 -22.31 -17.07 -13.82
N PRO A 51 -22.70 -18.35 -13.86
CA PRO A 51 -21.79 -19.46 -14.06
C PRO A 51 -20.90 -19.28 -15.30
N LEU A 52 -19.65 -19.75 -15.20
CA LEU A 52 -18.64 -19.76 -16.28
C LEU A 52 -18.12 -18.39 -16.75
N THR A 53 -18.65 -17.27 -16.26
CA THR A 53 -18.08 -15.95 -16.51
C THR A 53 -16.66 -15.82 -15.96
N PRO A 54 -15.82 -14.90 -16.48
CA PRO A 54 -14.49 -14.65 -15.93
C PRO A 54 -14.51 -14.29 -14.44
N GLN A 55 -15.52 -13.54 -14.00
CA GLN A 55 -15.68 -13.16 -12.60
C GLN A 55 -16.00 -14.39 -11.73
N TYR A 56 -16.97 -15.21 -12.12
CA TYR A 56 -17.30 -16.47 -11.45
C TYR A 56 -16.07 -17.38 -11.32
N LYS A 57 -15.38 -17.64 -12.44
CA LYS A 57 -14.17 -18.48 -12.46
C LYS A 57 -13.08 -17.94 -11.53
N ALA A 58 -12.85 -16.64 -11.52
CA ALA A 58 -11.86 -16.02 -10.65
C ALA A 58 -12.20 -16.20 -9.16
N ARG A 59 -13.48 -16.08 -8.76
CA ARG A 59 -13.91 -16.31 -7.38
C ARG A 59 -13.75 -17.77 -6.97
N ILE A 60 -14.15 -18.71 -7.83
CA ILE A 60 -13.99 -20.15 -7.56
C ILE A 60 -12.50 -20.51 -7.39
N ILE A 61 -11.62 -19.98 -8.25
CA ILE A 61 -10.18 -20.19 -8.10
C ILE A 61 -9.68 -19.62 -6.77
N ALA A 62 -10.05 -18.37 -6.44
CA ALA A 62 -9.62 -17.73 -5.20
C ALA A 62 -10.14 -18.49 -3.96
N LEU A 63 -11.39 -18.93 -3.96
CA LEU A 63 -11.98 -19.74 -2.89
C LEU A 63 -11.21 -21.05 -2.67
N ASN A 64 -10.91 -21.76 -3.76
CA ASN A 64 -10.18 -23.03 -3.70
C ASN A 64 -8.73 -22.85 -3.22
N GLU A 65 -8.03 -21.82 -3.72
CA GLU A 65 -6.66 -21.52 -3.28
C GLU A 65 -6.62 -21.08 -1.82
N PHE A 66 -7.60 -20.28 -1.38
CA PHE A 66 -7.70 -19.84 0.01
C PHE A 66 -7.97 -21.01 0.94
N GLU A 67 -8.91 -21.90 0.59
CA GLU A 67 -9.19 -23.09 1.39
C GLU A 67 -7.99 -24.04 1.42
N ALA A 68 -7.16 -24.10 0.36
CA ALA A 68 -5.97 -24.92 0.36
C ALA A 68 -4.87 -24.45 1.34
N MET A 69 -4.94 -23.22 1.87
CA MET A 69 -3.88 -22.67 2.74
C MET A 69 -3.61 -23.51 4.00
N HIS A 70 -4.65 -24.04 4.64
CA HIS A 70 -4.50 -24.88 5.84
C HIS A 70 -3.77 -26.20 5.60
N LYS A 71 -3.58 -26.59 4.33
CA LYS A 71 -2.90 -27.82 3.93
C LYS A 71 -1.41 -27.61 3.64
N ALA A 72 -0.90 -26.38 3.72
CA ALA A 72 0.52 -26.11 3.48
C ALA A 72 1.40 -26.86 4.48
N LYS A 73 2.32 -27.68 3.95
CA LYS A 73 3.41 -28.29 4.70
C LYS A 73 4.72 -27.78 4.13
N LEU A 74 5.56 -27.17 4.97
CA LEU A 74 6.83 -26.58 4.55
C LEU A 74 7.93 -27.61 4.29
N GLU A 75 7.70 -28.88 4.67
CA GLU A 75 8.79 -29.84 4.77
C GLU A 75 9.29 -30.28 3.39
N HIS A 76 8.47 -30.77 2.44
CA HIS A 76 9.05 -31.26 1.18
C HIS A 76 8.18 -31.16 -0.10
N GLU A 77 7.00 -30.54 -0.07
CA GLU A 77 6.06 -30.55 -1.21
C GLU A 77 5.88 -29.17 -1.88
N ALA A 78 5.33 -29.17 -3.10
CA ALA A 78 4.80 -27.96 -3.72
C ALA A 78 3.66 -27.41 -2.86
N LEU A 79 3.62 -26.09 -2.62
CA LEU A 79 2.47 -25.48 -1.94
C LEU A 79 1.20 -25.76 -2.77
N PRO A 80 0.08 -26.12 -2.14
CA PRO A 80 -1.16 -26.43 -2.86
C PRO A 80 -1.89 -25.17 -3.37
N PHE A 81 -1.25 -24.01 -3.31
CA PHE A 81 -1.79 -22.72 -3.68
C PHE A 81 -0.70 -21.79 -4.22
N HIS A 82 -1.10 -20.71 -4.89
CA HIS A 82 -0.17 -19.68 -5.34
C HIS A 82 0.45 -18.91 -4.18
N PHE A 83 1.78 -18.95 -4.09
CA PHE A 83 2.56 -18.08 -3.22
C PHE A 83 3.72 -17.50 -4.02
N SER A 84 4.01 -16.21 -3.89
CA SER A 84 5.21 -15.60 -4.48
C SER A 84 5.64 -14.35 -3.71
N TYR A 85 6.92 -14.01 -3.82
CA TYR A 85 7.49 -12.79 -3.25
C TYR A 85 8.15 -11.97 -4.35
N ASN A 86 7.74 -10.72 -4.51
CA ASN A 86 8.24 -9.86 -5.57
C ASN A 86 8.30 -8.40 -5.10
N LYS A 87 9.47 -7.77 -5.26
CA LYS A 87 9.71 -6.34 -4.95
C LYS A 87 9.22 -5.92 -3.55
N GLY A 88 9.46 -6.76 -2.54
CA GLY A 88 9.06 -6.46 -1.17
C GLY A 88 7.61 -6.79 -0.85
N ARG A 89 6.83 -7.33 -1.79
CA ARG A 89 5.44 -7.73 -1.56
C ARG A 89 5.28 -9.24 -1.63
N LEU A 90 4.50 -9.76 -0.70
CA LEU A 90 4.07 -11.14 -0.67
C LEU A 90 2.71 -11.27 -1.37
N TYR A 91 2.60 -12.25 -2.26
CA TYR A 91 1.38 -12.61 -2.95
C TYR A 91 0.98 -14.01 -2.51
N SER A 92 -0.14 -14.09 -1.82
CA SER A 92 -0.76 -15.31 -1.29
C SER A 92 -2.26 -15.31 -1.57
N PRO A 93 -2.97 -16.43 -1.36
CA PRO A 93 -4.42 -16.45 -1.49
C PRO A 93 -5.09 -15.43 -0.56
N ALA A 94 -4.50 -15.15 0.61
CA ALA A 94 -4.99 -14.09 1.51
C ALA A 94 -4.89 -12.68 0.90
N SER A 95 -3.76 -12.35 0.28
CA SER A 95 -3.61 -11.03 -0.38
C SER A 95 -4.42 -10.90 -1.67
N MET A 96 -4.77 -12.03 -2.30
CA MET A 96 -5.44 -12.09 -3.60
C MET A 96 -6.94 -12.38 -3.50
N LEU A 97 -7.46 -12.65 -2.30
CA LEU A 97 -8.87 -12.91 -2.10
C LEU A 97 -9.70 -11.69 -2.54
N PRO A 98 -10.73 -11.86 -3.38
CA PRO A 98 -11.70 -10.82 -3.69
C PRO A 98 -12.36 -10.27 -2.42
N ARG A 99 -12.55 -8.95 -2.36
CA ARG A 99 -13.07 -8.26 -1.17
C ARG A 99 -14.45 -8.76 -0.73
N ASP A 100 -15.31 -9.09 -1.68
CA ASP A 100 -16.63 -9.66 -1.43
C ASP A 100 -16.59 -11.03 -0.73
N LEU A 101 -15.46 -11.76 -0.82
CA LEU A 101 -15.29 -13.03 -0.13
C LEU A 101 -14.61 -12.90 1.25
N GLU A 102 -14.04 -11.73 1.58
CA GLU A 102 -13.35 -11.52 2.85
C GLU A 102 -14.29 -11.68 4.06
N GLN A 103 -15.57 -11.33 3.91
CA GLN A 103 -16.60 -11.50 4.95
C GLN A 103 -16.81 -12.95 5.42
N PHE A 104 -16.41 -13.95 4.62
CA PHE A 104 -16.54 -15.37 4.96
C PHE A 104 -15.32 -15.93 5.67
N THR A 105 -14.30 -15.11 5.91
CA THR A 105 -13.01 -15.57 6.43
C THR A 105 -12.90 -15.42 7.94
N TYR A 106 -12.16 -16.35 8.55
CA TYR A 106 -11.94 -16.40 9.99
C TYR A 106 -10.53 -16.94 10.29
N PHE A 107 -10.12 -16.84 11.56
CA PHE A 107 -8.91 -17.49 12.05
C PHE A 107 -9.26 -18.71 12.90
N THR A 108 -8.52 -19.81 12.73
CA THR A 108 -8.67 -21.00 13.57
C THR A 108 -8.37 -20.66 15.03
N GLY A 109 -9.26 -21.06 15.94
CA GLY A 109 -9.23 -20.68 17.36
C GLY A 109 -9.98 -19.38 17.68
N TYR A 110 -10.44 -18.65 16.65
CA TYR A 110 -11.19 -17.39 16.76
C TYR A 110 -12.45 -17.42 15.87
N GLU A 111 -13.07 -18.58 15.68
CA GLU A 111 -14.20 -18.82 14.77
C GLU A 111 -15.43 -17.96 15.09
N HIS A 112 -15.54 -17.50 16.33
CA HIS A 112 -16.64 -16.69 16.85
C HIS A 112 -16.36 -15.18 16.81
N GLU A 113 -15.15 -14.78 16.44
CA GLU A 113 -14.76 -13.37 16.35
C GLU A 113 -14.74 -12.89 14.91
N ALA A 114 -14.98 -11.59 14.74
CA ALA A 114 -14.80 -10.98 13.45
C ALA A 114 -13.31 -10.84 13.10
N SER A 115 -13.02 -10.84 11.81
CA SER A 115 -11.71 -10.44 11.32
C SER A 115 -11.63 -8.92 11.27
N VAL A 116 -10.59 -8.35 11.85
CA VAL A 116 -10.33 -6.91 11.81
C VAL A 116 -9.12 -6.64 10.94
N CYS A 117 -9.31 -5.77 9.96
CA CYS A 117 -8.25 -5.22 9.13
C CYS A 117 -7.75 -3.91 9.76
N LEU A 118 -6.45 -3.84 10.03
CA LEU A 118 -5.75 -2.62 10.40
C LEU A 118 -5.06 -2.07 9.14
N ASP A 119 -5.70 -1.08 8.52
CA ASP A 119 -5.26 -0.46 7.27
C ASP A 119 -4.51 0.85 7.53
N MET A 120 -3.55 1.18 6.67
CA MET A 120 -2.92 2.50 6.69
C MET A 120 -3.61 3.45 5.69
N PRO A 121 -4.36 4.47 6.15
CA PRO A 121 -4.99 5.42 5.26
C PRO A 121 -3.98 6.12 4.37
N ASN A 122 -4.27 6.16 3.07
CA ASN A 122 -3.41 6.77 2.07
C ASN A 122 -1.94 6.27 2.12
N SER A 123 -1.73 5.00 2.49
CA SER A 123 -0.42 4.35 2.59
C SER A 123 0.57 4.81 1.52
N GLN A 124 0.20 4.72 0.25
CA GLN A 124 1.05 5.11 -0.89
C GLN A 124 1.48 6.58 -0.84
N LEU A 125 0.58 7.49 -0.45
CA LEU A 125 0.92 8.91 -0.30
C LEU A 125 1.82 9.13 0.91
N CYS A 126 1.57 8.42 2.01
CA CYS A 126 2.35 8.47 3.24
C CYS A 126 3.79 7.95 3.04
N PHE A 127 3.96 6.81 2.35
CA PHE A 127 5.28 6.27 1.99
C PHE A 127 5.97 7.13 0.95
N PHE A 128 5.22 7.72 0.02
CA PHE A 128 5.76 8.66 -0.94
C PHE A 128 6.30 9.92 -0.25
N ASP A 129 5.50 10.56 0.59
CA ASP A 129 5.89 11.75 1.39
C ASP A 129 7.14 11.46 2.23
N HIS A 130 7.20 10.27 2.83
CA HIS A 130 8.38 9.80 3.55
C HIS A 130 9.61 9.58 2.65
N LEU A 131 9.42 9.02 1.45
CA LEU A 131 10.49 8.82 0.49
C LEU A 131 11.08 10.17 0.04
N ILE A 132 10.24 11.13 -0.34
CA ILE A 132 10.72 12.43 -0.83
C ILE A 132 11.36 13.25 0.29
N SER A 133 10.81 13.20 1.52
CA SER A 133 11.46 13.85 2.65
C SER A 133 12.85 13.24 2.84
N THR A 134 12.95 11.93 3.06
CA THR A 134 14.24 11.24 3.32
C THR A 134 15.29 11.36 2.22
N LYS A 135 14.90 11.30 0.94
CA LYS A 135 15.85 11.30 -0.19
C LYS A 135 16.17 12.69 -0.74
N VAL A 136 15.37 13.70 -0.42
CA VAL A 136 15.41 15.01 -1.04
C VAL A 136 15.46 16.15 -0.01
N HIS A 137 15.71 15.84 1.27
CA HIS A 137 15.75 16.78 2.43
C HIS A 137 16.49 18.12 2.21
N HIS A 138 17.40 18.20 1.25
CA HIS A 138 18.20 19.40 0.96
C HIS A 138 17.69 20.25 -0.22
N ILE A 139 16.70 19.81 -0.98
CA ILE A 139 16.21 20.55 -2.15
C ILE A 139 14.95 21.32 -1.77
N GLY A 140 15.07 22.64 -1.66
CA GLY A 140 13.95 23.54 -1.36
C GLY A 140 13.84 24.00 0.09
N ARG A 141 14.79 23.63 0.96
CA ARG A 141 15.15 24.43 2.15
C ARG A 141 16.19 25.44 1.69
N ASP A 142 15.76 26.61 1.23
CA ASP A 142 16.72 27.69 0.94
C ASP A 142 17.46 28.00 2.24
N ARG A 143 18.74 27.61 2.31
CA ARG A 143 19.65 28.23 3.25
C ARG A 143 19.77 29.69 2.82
N SER A 144 19.53 30.58 3.77
CA SER A 144 19.99 31.95 3.72
C SER A 144 21.52 31.93 3.59
N GLU A 145 22.05 31.86 2.38
CA GLU A 145 23.48 31.94 2.12
C GLU A 145 23.74 33.14 1.21
N GLY A 146 24.33 34.17 1.83
CA GLY A 146 25.41 34.97 1.25
C GLY A 146 25.04 35.90 0.09
N GLY A 147 25.08 37.20 0.37
CA GLY A 147 25.09 38.22 -0.68
C GLY A 147 26.17 37.94 -1.72
N ILE A 148 25.74 37.86 -2.97
CA ILE A 148 26.60 38.04 -4.13
C ILE A 148 26.02 39.21 -4.90
N GLU A 149 26.84 40.25 -5.01
CA GLU A 149 26.53 41.50 -5.69
C GLU A 149 26.02 41.25 -7.12
N ALA A 150 24.93 41.94 -7.44
CA ALA A 150 24.31 41.92 -8.74
C ALA A 150 25.25 42.52 -9.81
N LYS A 151 25.51 41.75 -10.87
CA LYS A 151 25.81 42.31 -12.19
C LYS A 151 24.70 41.96 -13.16
N ASN A 152 23.87 42.96 -13.39
CA ASN A 152 23.05 43.30 -14.55
C ASN A 152 22.59 42.18 -15.51
N GLY A 153 21.27 42.10 -15.63
CA GLY A 153 20.63 42.01 -16.95
C GLY A 153 20.08 40.66 -17.34
N GLN A 154 19.03 40.20 -16.66
CA GLN A 154 17.89 39.47 -17.25
C GLN A 154 16.80 39.30 -16.18
N THR A 155 15.56 39.55 -16.58
CA THR A 155 14.35 39.50 -15.76
C THR A 155 14.29 38.20 -14.94
N ALA A 156 14.35 38.36 -13.62
CA ALA A 156 14.21 37.27 -12.65
C ALA A 156 12.82 36.62 -12.80
N PRO A 157 12.70 35.27 -12.73
CA PRO A 157 11.40 34.64 -12.58
C PRO A 157 10.84 35.02 -11.20
N SER A 158 9.55 35.35 -11.16
CA SER A 158 8.80 35.73 -9.96
C SER A 158 9.09 34.83 -8.75
N PRO A 159 9.03 35.38 -7.51
CA PRO A 159 9.13 34.57 -6.31
C PRO A 159 8.09 33.45 -6.33
N LEU A 160 8.50 32.26 -5.91
CA LEU A 160 7.62 31.11 -5.74
C LEU A 160 6.37 31.55 -4.95
N PRO A 161 5.15 31.21 -5.42
CA PRO A 161 3.94 31.60 -4.71
C PRO A 161 3.96 31.01 -3.31
N THR A 162 3.71 31.86 -2.30
CA THR A 162 3.42 31.45 -0.94
C THR A 162 2.32 30.39 -0.97
N PRO A 163 2.41 29.28 -0.22
CA PRO A 163 1.37 28.26 -0.22
C PRO A 163 0.01 28.90 0.06
N LEU A 164 -0.93 28.75 -0.86
CA LEU A 164 -2.32 29.21 -0.65
C LEU A 164 -3.01 28.42 0.48
N CYS A 165 -2.40 27.33 0.95
CA CYS A 165 -2.90 26.50 2.03
C CYS A 165 -1.95 26.55 3.23
N GLY A 166 -2.47 26.91 4.41
CA GLY A 166 -1.71 26.91 5.67
C GLY A 166 -1.46 25.51 6.27
N VAL A 167 -1.96 24.44 5.65
CA VAL A 167 -1.82 23.05 6.13
C VAL A 167 -0.76 22.33 5.32
N LYS A 168 0.18 21.65 6.00
CA LYS A 168 1.27 20.92 5.33
C LYS A 168 0.75 19.68 4.61
N TRP A 169 1.37 19.32 3.48
CA TRP A 169 0.99 18.11 2.74
C TRP A 169 1.08 16.85 3.63
N SER A 170 2.15 16.73 4.42
CA SER A 170 2.34 15.61 5.34
C SER A 170 1.14 15.44 6.28
N GLU A 171 0.67 16.51 6.93
CA GLU A 171 -0.50 16.50 7.82
C GLU A 171 -1.77 16.03 7.10
N VAL A 172 -1.98 16.46 5.86
CA VAL A 172 -3.12 16.04 5.03
C VAL A 172 -3.05 14.55 4.69
N VAL A 173 -1.88 14.03 4.31
CA VAL A 173 -1.78 12.60 3.95
C VAL A 173 -1.88 11.70 5.18
N ARG A 174 -1.25 12.09 6.31
CA ARG A 174 -1.29 11.30 7.57
C ARG A 174 -2.69 11.19 8.15
N SER A 175 -3.50 12.24 8.02
CA SER A 175 -4.90 12.21 8.44
C SER A 175 -5.82 11.41 7.52
N GLY A 176 -5.32 10.90 6.39
CA GLY A 176 -6.11 10.13 5.43
C GLY A 176 -6.87 10.98 4.40
N GLY A 177 -6.71 12.31 4.38
CA GLY A 177 -7.44 13.22 3.49
C GLY A 177 -6.74 13.62 2.18
N GLY A 178 -5.62 12.98 1.83
CA GLY A 178 -4.78 13.34 0.68
C GLY A 178 -5.50 13.33 -0.67
N TYR A 179 -6.33 12.32 -0.95
CA TYR A 179 -7.07 12.27 -2.23
C TYR A 179 -8.17 13.32 -2.27
N GLU A 180 -8.98 13.40 -1.21
CA GLU A 180 -10.09 14.33 -1.04
C GLU A 180 -9.61 15.77 -1.15
N ARG A 181 -8.42 16.05 -0.58
CA ARG A 181 -7.80 17.37 -0.68
C ARG A 181 -7.49 17.74 -2.13
N ILE A 182 -6.88 16.84 -2.90
CA ILE A 182 -6.51 17.16 -4.28
C ILE A 182 -7.75 17.17 -5.18
N MET A 183 -8.74 16.31 -4.95
CA MET A 183 -10.04 16.37 -5.63
C MET A 183 -10.71 17.72 -5.43
N SER A 184 -10.70 18.23 -4.19
CA SER A 184 -11.23 19.55 -3.83
C SER A 184 -10.49 20.67 -4.54
N LEU A 185 -9.16 20.67 -4.50
CA LEU A 185 -8.30 21.69 -5.11
C LEU A 185 -8.34 21.68 -6.64
N SER A 186 -8.62 20.53 -7.27
CA SER A 186 -8.76 20.40 -8.71
C SER A 186 -10.20 20.51 -9.21
N GLU A 187 -11.16 20.77 -8.31
CA GLU A 187 -12.60 20.75 -8.59
C GLU A 187 -13.03 19.49 -9.36
N TYR A 188 -12.55 18.32 -8.95
CA TYR A 188 -12.79 17.08 -9.68
C TYR A 188 -14.30 16.79 -9.78
N GLY A 189 -14.78 16.56 -11.00
CA GLY A 189 -16.22 16.39 -11.28
C GLY A 189 -17.04 17.69 -11.12
N GLY A 190 -16.39 18.86 -11.15
CA GLY A 190 -17.03 20.16 -10.92
C GLY A 190 -17.42 20.41 -9.46
N LYS A 191 -16.78 19.71 -8.52
CA LYS A 191 -17.13 19.72 -7.08
C LYS A 191 -15.91 20.00 -6.23
N VAL A 192 -16.09 20.85 -5.21
CA VAL A 192 -15.08 21.11 -4.18
C VAL A 192 -15.22 20.14 -3.00
N THR A 193 -16.44 19.66 -2.72
CA THR A 193 -16.77 18.76 -1.61
C THR A 193 -17.88 17.79 -2.00
N GLY A 194 -18.10 16.74 -1.18
CA GLY A 194 -19.23 15.82 -1.37
C GLY A 194 -18.98 14.75 -2.44
N HIS A 195 -17.72 14.41 -2.69
CA HIS A 195 -17.35 13.32 -3.59
C HIS A 195 -17.73 11.96 -3.02
N THR A 196 -18.27 11.10 -3.87
CA THR A 196 -18.66 9.73 -3.56
C THR A 196 -17.46 8.77 -3.52
N ALA A 197 -17.63 7.59 -2.93
CA ALA A 197 -16.61 6.56 -2.91
C ALA A 197 -16.23 6.05 -4.33
N GLN A 198 -17.18 6.06 -5.26
CA GLN A 198 -16.93 5.73 -6.66
C GLN A 198 -16.06 6.80 -7.33
N GLU A 199 -16.43 8.08 -7.21
CA GLU A 199 -15.63 9.19 -7.75
C GLU A 199 -14.21 9.21 -7.18
N ARG A 200 -14.06 8.89 -5.89
CA ARG A 200 -12.75 8.73 -5.25
C ARG A 200 -11.93 7.62 -5.91
N THR A 201 -12.55 6.48 -6.23
CA THR A 201 -11.87 5.33 -6.85
C THR A 201 -11.42 5.67 -8.27
N GLU A 202 -12.28 6.32 -9.05
CA GLU A 202 -11.97 6.80 -10.40
C GLU A 202 -10.86 7.86 -10.36
N PHE A 203 -10.94 8.80 -9.42
CA PHE A 203 -9.95 9.85 -9.23
C PHE A 203 -8.57 9.28 -8.93
N LYS A 204 -8.44 8.22 -8.13
CA LYS A 204 -7.13 7.61 -7.85
C LYS A 204 -6.38 7.25 -9.13
N ALA A 205 -7.07 6.69 -10.14
CA ALA A 205 -6.43 6.36 -11.42
C ALA A 205 -5.91 7.61 -12.14
N VAL A 206 -6.71 8.69 -12.17
CA VAL A 206 -6.32 9.99 -12.75
C VAL A 206 -5.15 10.61 -11.97
N PHE A 207 -5.25 10.61 -10.65
CA PHE A 207 -4.26 11.13 -9.72
C PHE A 207 -2.90 10.46 -9.89
N PHE A 208 -2.86 9.14 -9.85
CA PHE A 208 -1.61 8.42 -10.09
C PHE A 208 -1.12 8.60 -11.52
N GLY A 209 -2.02 8.57 -12.51
CA GLY A 209 -1.68 8.76 -13.92
C GLY A 209 -1.06 10.11 -14.24
N GLN A 210 -1.53 11.18 -13.59
CA GLN A 210 -1.07 12.56 -13.88
C GLN A 210 0.01 13.06 -12.92
N LEU A 211 0.01 12.63 -11.66
CA LEU A 211 0.89 13.18 -10.63
C LEU A 211 2.06 12.25 -10.29
N PHE A 212 1.94 10.93 -10.45
CA PHE A 212 2.97 9.98 -9.97
C PHE A 212 3.61 9.15 -11.06
N TYR A 213 2.82 8.57 -11.96
CA TYR A 213 3.27 7.62 -12.97
C TYR A 213 3.54 8.27 -14.33
N ASN A 214 3.10 9.52 -14.55
CA ASN A 214 3.35 10.30 -15.77
C ASN A 214 4.85 10.50 -16.03
N LYS A 215 5.32 10.25 -17.27
CA LYS A 215 6.70 10.50 -17.71
C LYS A 215 7.17 11.90 -17.29
N TYR A 216 8.35 12.00 -16.70
CA TYR A 216 8.97 13.31 -16.47
C TYR A 216 9.23 14.00 -17.82
N VAL A 217 8.70 15.22 -17.98
CA VAL A 217 8.91 16.07 -19.15
C VAL A 217 9.32 17.46 -18.62
N PRO A 218 10.55 17.96 -18.89
CA PRO A 218 11.06 19.18 -18.26
C PRO A 218 10.12 20.38 -18.32
N ASN A 219 9.57 20.66 -19.51
CA ASN A 219 8.80 21.87 -19.80
C ASN A 219 7.30 21.63 -19.92
N TYR A 220 6.81 20.53 -19.33
CA TYR A 220 5.39 20.21 -19.31
C TYR A 220 5.00 19.74 -17.91
N LEU A 221 3.88 20.25 -17.44
CA LEU A 221 3.22 19.83 -16.20
C LEU A 221 1.84 19.33 -16.57
N THR A 222 1.44 18.19 -16.01
CA THR A 222 0.04 17.76 -16.09
C THR A 222 -0.87 18.72 -15.31
N PRO A 223 -2.19 18.73 -15.57
CA PRO A 223 -3.13 19.53 -14.79
C PRO A 223 -3.00 19.30 -13.28
N LEU A 224 -2.89 18.05 -12.82
CA LEU A 224 -2.70 17.75 -11.40
C LEU A 224 -1.32 18.12 -10.86
N GLU A 225 -0.26 18.11 -11.68
CA GLU A 225 1.05 18.65 -11.25
C GLU A 225 1.01 20.17 -11.07
N ILE A 226 0.23 20.90 -11.89
CA ILE A 226 0.03 22.34 -11.73
C ILE A 226 -0.72 22.62 -10.42
N VAL A 227 -1.83 21.92 -10.18
CA VAL A 227 -2.62 22.06 -8.93
C VAL A 227 -1.74 21.73 -7.72
N PHE A 228 -1.03 20.61 -7.75
CA PHE A 228 -0.15 20.21 -6.67
C PHE A 228 0.99 21.21 -6.43
N GLY A 229 1.63 21.70 -7.49
CA GLY A 229 2.70 22.72 -7.39
C GLY A 229 2.22 24.09 -6.91
N THR A 230 0.96 24.43 -7.18
CA THR A 230 0.35 25.68 -6.71
C THR A 230 0.08 25.65 -5.21
N HIS A 231 -0.35 24.51 -4.67
CA HIS A 231 -0.76 24.40 -3.27
C HIS A 231 0.29 23.79 -2.34
N TYR A 232 1.19 22.96 -2.89
CA TYR A 232 2.26 22.25 -2.18
C TYR A 232 3.60 22.38 -2.93
N PRO A 233 4.13 23.61 -3.08
CA PRO A 233 5.25 23.89 -3.98
C PRO A 233 6.55 23.16 -3.59
N HIS A 234 6.82 22.98 -2.30
CA HIS A 234 8.03 22.29 -1.83
C HIS A 234 7.99 20.80 -2.17
N GLU A 235 6.87 20.14 -1.90
CA GLU A 235 6.65 18.73 -2.18
C GLU A 235 6.60 18.46 -3.68
N ALA A 236 5.97 19.34 -4.45
CA ALA A 236 5.95 19.26 -5.91
C ALA A 236 7.37 19.38 -6.51
N LYS A 237 8.19 20.32 -6.00
CA LYS A 237 9.60 20.46 -6.41
C LYS A 237 10.40 19.20 -6.08
N ALA A 238 10.26 18.68 -4.85
CA ALA A 238 10.94 17.46 -4.43
C ALA A 238 10.52 16.26 -5.29
N LEU A 239 9.22 16.11 -5.58
CA LEU A 239 8.69 15.07 -6.45
C LEU A 239 9.27 15.15 -7.86
N ARG A 240 9.26 16.34 -8.49
CA ARG A 240 9.80 16.51 -9.85
C ARG A 240 11.29 16.25 -9.93
N GLU A 241 12.06 16.73 -8.96
CA GLU A 241 13.51 16.50 -8.91
C GLU A 241 13.83 15.02 -8.73
N TYR A 242 13.09 14.33 -7.87
CA TYR A 242 13.27 12.90 -7.69
C TYR A 242 12.88 12.11 -8.95
N LYS A 243 11.72 12.41 -9.56
CA LYS A 243 11.32 11.82 -10.85
C LYS A 243 12.35 12.05 -11.96
N LYS A 244 12.94 13.25 -12.03
CA LYS A 244 13.99 13.58 -13.01
C LYS A 244 15.22 12.67 -12.85
N ARG A 245 15.57 12.30 -11.62
CA ARG A 245 16.74 11.46 -11.30
C ARG A 245 16.50 9.98 -11.59
N VAL A 246 15.38 9.43 -11.12
CA VAL A 246 15.17 7.96 -11.14
C VAL A 246 14.16 7.50 -12.18
N GLY A 247 13.32 8.40 -12.68
CA GLY A 247 12.17 8.06 -13.52
C GLY A 247 11.01 7.42 -12.74
N ASN A 248 9.78 7.53 -13.26
CA ASN A 248 8.59 7.20 -12.46
C ASN A 248 8.44 5.72 -12.16
N LYS A 249 8.90 4.84 -13.07
CA LYS A 249 8.83 3.40 -12.86
C LYS A 249 9.69 3.00 -11.66
N ALA A 250 10.85 3.62 -11.49
CA ALA A 250 11.72 3.38 -10.33
C ALA A 250 11.11 4.00 -9.06
N LEU A 251 10.57 5.22 -9.13
CA LEU A 251 9.85 5.85 -8.01
C LEU A 251 8.74 4.94 -7.46
N ALA A 252 7.87 4.41 -8.33
CA ALA A 252 6.79 3.51 -7.92
C ALA A 252 7.33 2.24 -7.23
N VAL A 253 8.42 1.68 -7.75
CA VAL A 253 9.08 0.51 -7.16
C VAL A 253 9.69 0.83 -5.79
N GLU A 254 10.29 2.02 -5.61
CA GLU A 254 10.85 2.42 -4.31
C GLU A 254 9.77 2.66 -3.26
N VAL A 255 8.63 3.26 -3.62
CA VAL A 255 7.48 3.42 -2.72
C VAL A 255 6.94 2.05 -2.30
N GLN A 256 6.75 1.13 -3.25
CA GLN A 256 6.32 -0.24 -2.96
C GLN A 256 7.32 -0.99 -2.07
N ALA A 257 8.62 -0.77 -2.28
CA ALA A 257 9.66 -1.38 -1.46
C ALA A 257 9.67 -0.84 -0.03
N LEU A 258 9.37 0.45 0.18
CA LEU A 258 9.21 1.03 1.52
C LEU A 258 7.97 0.49 2.25
N GLU A 259 6.85 0.38 1.54
CA GLU A 259 5.63 -0.25 2.06
C GLU A 259 5.93 -1.69 2.51
N GLY A 260 6.57 -2.47 1.64
CA GLY A 260 6.98 -3.84 1.95
C GLY A 260 7.99 -3.91 3.11
N LYS A 261 8.92 -2.97 3.21
CA LYS A 261 9.85 -2.88 4.35
C LYS A 261 9.11 -2.65 5.67
N PHE A 262 8.04 -1.87 5.66
CA PHE A 262 7.26 -1.66 6.87
C PHE A 262 6.42 -2.89 7.21
N PHE A 263 5.52 -3.31 6.32
CA PHE A 263 4.58 -4.40 6.61
C PHE A 263 5.27 -5.77 6.72
N HIS A 264 6.08 -6.17 5.74
CA HIS A 264 6.65 -7.52 5.69
C HIS A 264 7.95 -7.69 6.49
N ASN A 265 8.69 -6.60 6.78
CA ASN A 265 9.89 -6.71 7.62
C ASN A 265 9.64 -6.16 9.03
N THR A 266 9.13 -4.93 9.17
CA THR A 266 9.05 -4.29 10.49
C THR A 266 7.95 -4.92 11.35
N ILE A 267 6.72 -5.00 10.82
CA ILE A 267 5.59 -5.61 11.55
C ILE A 267 5.82 -7.11 11.75
N VAL A 268 6.15 -7.85 10.70
CA VAL A 268 6.35 -9.31 10.82
C VAL A 268 7.50 -9.65 11.76
N SER A 269 8.62 -8.93 11.70
CA SER A 269 9.72 -9.13 12.66
C SER A 269 9.22 -8.93 14.09
N TYR A 270 8.48 -7.84 14.34
CA TYR A 270 7.93 -7.55 15.66
C TYR A 270 7.02 -8.68 16.17
N LEU A 271 6.06 -9.10 15.35
CA LEU A 271 5.12 -10.18 15.68
C LEU A 271 5.85 -11.51 15.87
N MET A 272 6.80 -11.85 15.01
CA MET A 272 7.58 -13.08 15.12
C MET A 272 8.35 -13.16 16.45
N TRP A 273 8.94 -12.04 16.90
CA TRP A 273 9.76 -12.01 18.11
C TRP A 273 8.95 -11.92 19.41
N LYS A 274 7.82 -11.19 19.42
CA LYS A 274 7.01 -11.00 20.63
C LYS A 274 5.76 -11.88 20.71
N TYR A 275 5.17 -12.20 19.57
CA TYR A 275 3.84 -12.82 19.46
C TYR A 275 3.85 -13.96 18.41
N ILE A 276 4.80 -14.90 18.54
CA ILE A 276 5.06 -15.93 17.53
C ILE A 276 3.82 -16.76 17.13
N ASN A 277 2.83 -16.91 18.02
CA ASN A 277 1.62 -17.69 17.79
C ASN A 277 0.40 -16.84 17.41
N LEU A 278 0.55 -15.51 17.29
CA LEU A 278 -0.55 -14.62 16.96
C LEU A 278 -0.86 -14.75 15.46
N PRO A 279 -2.07 -15.21 15.09
CA PRO A 279 -2.40 -15.45 13.70
C PRO A 279 -2.71 -14.14 12.99
N PHE A 280 -2.10 -13.94 11.82
CA PHE A 280 -2.31 -12.76 11.01
C PHE A 280 -2.17 -13.04 9.52
N THR A 281 -2.70 -12.16 8.69
CA THR A 281 -2.39 -12.12 7.26
C THR A 281 -2.11 -10.68 6.84
N ILE A 282 -1.21 -10.48 5.87
CA ILE A 282 -0.91 -9.16 5.31
C ILE A 282 -1.44 -9.09 3.88
N LYS A 283 -2.16 -8.02 3.58
CA LYS A 283 -2.61 -7.67 2.24
C LYS A 283 -2.15 -6.26 1.92
N HIS A 284 -1.01 -6.18 1.22
CA HIS A 284 -0.38 -4.94 0.81
C HIS A 284 -0.06 -4.03 2.00
N ASP A 285 -0.88 -3.00 2.20
CA ASP A 285 -0.79 -1.92 3.17
C ASP A 285 -1.68 -2.12 4.39
N SER A 286 -2.08 -3.36 4.64
CA SER A 286 -2.95 -3.74 5.74
C SER A 286 -2.58 -5.08 6.35
N ILE A 287 -2.88 -5.21 7.65
CA ILE A 287 -2.77 -6.47 8.40
C ILE A 287 -4.14 -6.86 8.94
N THR A 288 -4.52 -8.12 8.72
CA THR A 288 -5.78 -8.69 9.21
C THR A 288 -5.51 -9.65 10.35
N LEU A 289 -6.31 -9.51 11.42
CA LEU A 289 -6.15 -10.15 12.72
C LEU A 289 -7.53 -10.57 13.28
N PRO A 290 -7.61 -11.50 14.24
CA PRO A 290 -8.80 -11.64 15.08
C PRO A 290 -9.09 -10.34 15.83
N GLN A 291 -10.36 -10.05 16.12
CA GLN A 291 -10.77 -8.79 16.75
C GLN A 291 -10.11 -8.54 18.11
N SER A 292 -10.05 -9.55 18.97
CA SER A 292 -9.40 -9.46 20.29
C SER A 292 -7.91 -9.13 20.16
N GLU A 293 -7.20 -9.87 19.30
CA GLU A 293 -5.78 -9.68 19.03
C GLU A 293 -5.48 -8.30 18.40
N ALA A 294 -6.31 -7.87 17.44
CA ALA A 294 -6.20 -6.55 16.84
C ALA A 294 -6.30 -5.45 17.89
N SER A 295 -7.28 -5.57 18.80
CA SER A 295 -7.49 -4.60 19.89
C SER A 295 -6.31 -4.58 20.86
N PHE A 296 -5.70 -5.75 21.11
CA PHE A 296 -4.57 -5.89 22.01
C PHE A 296 -3.27 -5.27 21.44
N ILE A 297 -2.96 -5.49 20.16
CA ILE A 297 -1.67 -5.07 19.59
C ILE A 297 -1.70 -3.76 18.79
N CYS A 298 -2.87 -3.20 18.49
CA CYS A 298 -3.00 -2.04 17.59
C CYS A 298 -2.10 -0.87 17.99
N GLU A 299 -2.03 -0.54 19.29
CA GLU A 299 -1.21 0.58 19.75
C GLU A 299 0.30 0.31 19.61
N GLU A 300 0.73 -0.93 19.79
CA GLU A 300 2.13 -1.31 19.57
C GLU A 300 2.49 -1.22 18.08
N LEU A 301 1.57 -1.61 17.19
CA LEU A 301 1.76 -1.46 15.75
C LEU A 301 1.76 0.02 15.31
N ASN A 302 0.92 0.85 15.93
CA ASN A 302 0.96 2.29 15.73
C ASN A 302 2.29 2.89 16.18
N GLU A 303 2.86 2.42 17.29
CA GLU A 303 4.16 2.90 17.74
C GLU A 303 5.27 2.56 16.74
N LEU A 304 5.27 1.36 16.16
CA LEU A 304 6.18 1.02 15.05
C LEU A 304 6.00 1.96 13.86
N LEU A 305 4.76 2.30 13.53
CA LEU A 305 4.42 3.22 12.43
C LEU A 305 4.99 4.62 12.71
N ARG A 306 4.78 5.14 13.93
CA ARG A 306 5.27 6.46 14.36
C ARG A 306 6.79 6.52 14.33
N VAL A 307 7.47 5.47 14.81
CA VAL A 307 8.93 5.37 14.76
C VAL A 307 9.43 5.30 13.31
N PHE A 308 8.78 4.51 12.46
CA PHE A 308 9.16 4.37 11.06
C PHE A 308 9.05 5.70 10.30
N PHE A 309 7.96 6.43 10.50
CA PHE A 309 7.73 7.71 9.83
C PHE A 309 8.34 8.92 10.54
N GLN A 310 8.80 8.78 11.78
CA GLN A 310 9.20 9.87 12.68
C GLN A 310 8.08 10.91 12.85
N ASP A 311 6.85 10.43 13.00
CA ASP A 311 5.63 11.26 13.05
C ASP A 311 4.59 10.63 13.99
N SER A 312 4.18 11.36 15.02
CA SER A 312 3.20 10.91 16.02
C SER A 312 1.76 10.87 15.50
N ASN A 313 1.47 11.53 14.38
CA ASN A 313 0.10 11.68 13.85
C ASN A 313 -0.32 10.53 12.93
N VAL A 314 0.56 9.56 12.69
CA VAL A 314 0.27 8.40 11.85
C VAL A 314 -0.35 7.29 12.69
N SER A 315 -1.46 6.73 12.22
CA SER A 315 -2.09 5.57 12.85
C SER A 315 -2.71 4.64 11.80
N LEU A 316 -2.78 3.36 12.13
CA LEU A 316 -3.64 2.41 11.44
C LEU A 316 -5.11 2.72 11.76
N LYS A 317 -6.01 2.30 10.88
CA LYS A 317 -7.46 2.36 11.07
C LYS A 317 -8.02 0.94 11.06
N ALA A 318 -8.79 0.63 12.09
CA ALA A 318 -9.46 -0.65 12.21
C ALA A 318 -10.78 -0.63 11.43
N SER A 319 -11.02 -1.67 10.66
CA SER A 319 -12.30 -1.96 10.04
C SER A 319 -12.60 -3.46 10.13
N THR A 320 -13.82 -3.80 10.52
CA THR A 320 -14.30 -5.18 10.47
C THR A 320 -14.54 -5.61 9.03
N LEU A 321 -14.14 -6.84 8.69
CA LEU A 321 -14.30 -7.45 7.37
C LEU A 321 -15.63 -8.18 7.21
#